data_AF-A0A2S9WYB7-F1
#
_entry.id   AF-A0A2S9WYB7-F1
#
_cell.length_a   1.000
_cell.length_b   1.000
_cell.length_c   1.000
_cell.angle_alpha   90.00
_cell.angle_beta   90.00
_cell.angle_gamma   90.00
#
_symmetry.space_group_name_H-M   'P 1'
#
loop_
_entity.id
_entity.type
_entity.pdbx_description
1 polymer ?
#
loop_
_entity_poly.entity_id
_entity_poly.type
_entity_poly.pdbx_seq_one_letter_code
_entity_poly.pdbx_strand_id
1 'polypeptide(L)'
;MGPKTQELVSVLDELASVLERDGNTHWGSLMRNARARLLNSDYLGIEHLLSAYGGMGSLTDVVLGQSYKDGAIEWKPECDALNERFTVLSSKAWELANAIKRSQ
;
A
#
# COMPACT_ATOMS: atom_id res chain seq x y z
N MET A 1 -18.72 -6.40 -8.70
CA MET A 1 -17.47 -5.64 -8.53
C MET A 1 -16.97 -5.21 -9.91
N GLY A 2 -16.74 -3.92 -10.13
CA GLY A 2 -16.29 -3.41 -11.44
C GLY A 2 -14.80 -3.68 -11.72
N PRO A 3 -14.34 -3.53 -12.97
CA PRO A 3 -12.96 -3.85 -13.36
C PRO A 3 -11.90 -3.07 -12.57
N LYS A 4 -12.14 -1.78 -12.30
CA LYS A 4 -11.24 -0.95 -11.47
C LYS A 4 -11.10 -1.46 -10.03
N THR A 5 -12.18 -1.98 -9.45
CA THR A 5 -12.16 -2.52 -8.08
C THR A 5 -11.41 -3.86 -8.03
N GLN A 6 -11.56 -4.71 -9.05
CA GLN A 6 -10.79 -5.95 -9.17
C GLN A 6 -9.29 -5.67 -9.34
N GLU A 7 -8.96 -4.67 -10.14
CA GLU A 7 -7.58 -4.21 -10.29
C GLU A 7 -7.03 -3.66 -8.97
N LEU A 8 -7.79 -2.83 -8.26
CA LEU A 8 -7.39 -2.30 -6.95
C LEU A 8 -7.15 -3.43 -5.94
N VAL A 9 -8.02 -4.44 -5.88
CA VAL A 9 -7.85 -5.62 -5.02
C VAL A 9 -6.53 -6.33 -5.29
N SER A 10 -6.12 -6.44 -6.57
CA SER A 10 -4.86 -7.09 -6.96
C SER A 10 -3.65 -6.23 -6.56
N VAL A 11 -3.71 -4.92 -6.81
CA VAL A 11 -2.66 -3.97 -6.41
C VAL A 11 -2.47 -3.96 -4.89
N LEU A 12 -3.55 -3.97 -4.11
CA LEU A 12 -3.48 -4.02 -2.65
C LEU A 12 -2.86 -5.31 -2.13
N ASP A 13 -3.11 -6.45 -2.78
CA ASP A 13 -2.51 -7.73 -2.41
C ASP A 13 -0.98 -7.73 -2.63
N GLU A 14 -0.55 -7.17 -3.76
CA GLU A 14 0.85 -7.03 -4.10
C GLU A 14 1.56 -6.01 -3.18
N LEU A 15 0.93 -4.85 -2.95
CA LEU A 15 1.45 -3.81 -2.07
C LEU A 15 1.60 -4.33 -0.63
N ALA A 16 0.61 -5.05 -0.12
CA ALA A 16 0.69 -5.71 1.19
C ALA A 16 1.89 -6.67 1.26
N SER A 17 2.05 -7.49 0.23
CA SER A 17 3.13 -8.47 0.17
C SER A 17 4.52 -7.82 0.13
N VAL A 18 4.68 -6.70 -0.59
CA VAL A 18 5.94 -5.93 -0.63
C VAL A 18 6.26 -5.35 0.75
N LEU A 19 5.27 -4.74 1.41
CA LEU A 19 5.42 -4.16 2.75
C LEU A 19 5.75 -5.23 3.81
N GLU A 20 5.01 -6.33 3.83
CA GLU A 20 5.18 -7.42 4.80
C GLU A 20 6.55 -8.08 4.69
N ARG A 21 7.06 -8.30 3.47
CA ARG A 21 8.41 -8.86 3.23
C ARG A 21 9.53 -7.95 3.71
N ASP A 22 9.28 -6.65 3.79
CA ASP A 22 10.22 -5.67 4.31
C ASP A 22 10.05 -5.43 5.82
N GLY A 23 9.09 -6.11 6.47
CA GLY A 23 8.80 -5.95 7.90
C GLY A 23 7.82 -4.83 8.23
N ASN A 24 7.28 -4.13 7.22
CA ASN A 24 6.27 -3.08 7.36
C ASN A 24 4.86 -3.67 7.57
N THR A 25 4.70 -4.47 8.63
CA THR A 25 3.48 -5.23 8.95
C THR A 25 2.26 -4.35 9.22
N HIS A 26 2.45 -3.16 9.79
CA HIS A 26 1.37 -2.20 10.03
C HIS A 26 0.68 -1.80 8.72
N TRP A 27 1.44 -1.30 7.76
CA TRP A 27 0.92 -0.90 6.45
C TRP A 27 0.46 -2.10 5.62
N GLY A 28 1.18 -3.22 5.69
CA GLY A 28 0.75 -4.48 5.08
C GLY A 28 -0.65 -4.89 5.51
N SER A 29 -0.89 -4.92 6.83
CA SER A 29 -2.20 -5.21 7.41
C SER A 29 -3.28 -4.23 6.97
N LEU A 30 -2.97 -2.93 6.91
CA LEU A 30 -3.91 -1.91 6.39
C LEU A 30 -4.33 -2.23 4.95
N MET A 31 -3.39 -2.58 4.06
CA MET A 31 -3.69 -2.96 2.67
C MET A 31 -4.55 -4.23 2.60
N ARG A 32 -4.24 -5.24 3.43
CA ARG A 32 -5.06 -6.47 3.52
C ARG A 32 -6.50 -6.17 3.99
N ASN A 33 -6.65 -5.27 4.96
CA ASN A 33 -7.96 -4.87 5.48
C ASN A 33 -8.78 -4.09 4.44
N ALA A 34 -8.16 -3.14 3.73
CA ALA A 34 -8.80 -2.45 2.62
C ALA A 34 -9.25 -3.45 1.53
N ARG A 35 -8.37 -4.38 1.15
CA ARG A 35 -8.67 -5.45 0.19
C ARG A 35 -9.85 -6.31 0.65
N ALA A 36 -9.87 -6.75 1.90
CA ALA A 36 -10.94 -7.58 2.44
C ALA A 36 -12.29 -6.86 2.42
N ARG A 37 -12.33 -5.57 2.74
CA ARG A 37 -13.54 -4.75 2.64
C ARG A 37 -14.06 -4.67 1.20
N LEU A 38 -13.18 -4.37 0.24
CA LEU A 38 -13.56 -4.31 -1.17
C LEU A 38 -14.11 -5.63 -1.71
N LEU A 39 -13.53 -6.77 -1.31
CA LEU A 39 -14.05 -8.10 -1.66
C LEU A 39 -15.46 -8.36 -1.11
N ASN A 40 -15.77 -7.82 0.06
CA ASN A 40 -17.09 -7.89 0.68
C ASN A 40 -18.06 -6.81 0.19
N SER A 41 -17.71 -6.07 -0.87
CA SER A 41 -18.47 -4.91 -1.37
C SER A 41 -18.69 -3.81 -0.32
N ASP A 42 -17.84 -3.76 0.71
CA ASP A 42 -17.80 -2.66 1.67
C ASP A 42 -16.98 -1.49 1.09
N TYR A 43 -17.71 -0.48 0.62
CA TYR A 43 -17.13 0.73 0.03
C TYR A 43 -16.32 1.57 1.02
N LEU A 44 -16.50 1.39 2.34
CA LEU A 44 -15.62 2.01 3.34
C LEU A 44 -14.16 1.53 3.20
N GLY A 45 -13.92 0.43 2.49
CA GLY A 45 -12.57 0.02 2.09
C GLY A 45 -11.81 1.09 1.27
N ILE A 46 -12.51 1.90 0.47
CA ILE A 46 -11.90 3.00 -0.29
C ILE A 46 -11.48 4.14 0.65
N GLU A 47 -12.35 4.53 1.58
CA GLU A 47 -12.03 5.60 2.54
C GLU A 47 -10.92 5.17 3.50
N HIS A 48 -10.97 3.91 3.95
CA HIS A 48 -9.94 3.31 4.77
C HIS A 48 -8.58 3.32 4.07
N LEU A 49 -8.53 2.94 2.79
CA LEU A 49 -7.30 3.02 2.00
C LEU A 49 -6.80 4.46 1.86
N LEU A 50 -7.67 5.40 1.47
CA LEU A 50 -7.28 6.79 1.25
C LEU A 50 -6.80 7.50 2.53
N SER A 51 -7.26 7.03 3.70
CA SER A 51 -6.77 7.53 4.99
C SER A 51 -5.27 7.30 5.21
N ALA A 52 -4.66 6.36 4.47
CA ALA A 52 -3.23 6.07 4.54
C ALA A 52 -2.34 7.10 3.81
N TYR A 53 -2.90 7.97 2.97
CA TYR A 53 -2.16 8.86 2.07
C TYR A 53 -2.09 10.33 2.54
N GLY A 54 -2.29 10.60 3.84
CA GLY A 54 -2.24 11.96 4.37
C GLY A 54 -1.69 12.06 5.78
N GLY A 55 -1.09 13.21 6.10
CA GLY A 55 -0.50 13.50 7.42
C GLY A 55 0.97 13.11 7.54
N MET A 56 1.56 13.44 8.70
CA MET A 56 2.92 13.03 9.07
C MET A 56 2.92 11.56 9.52
N GLY A 57 3.82 10.75 8.99
CA GLY A 57 3.88 9.31 9.24
C GLY A 57 2.87 8.53 8.42
N SER A 58 2.58 9.00 7.20
CA SER A 58 1.66 8.35 6.28
C SER A 58 2.36 7.27 5.43
N LEU A 59 1.60 6.55 4.61
CA LEU A 59 2.15 5.54 3.71
C LEU A 59 3.23 6.12 2.77
N THR A 60 3.12 7.41 2.42
CA THR A 60 4.10 8.06 1.53
C THR A 60 5.44 8.32 2.21
N ASP A 61 5.51 8.23 3.54
CA ASP A 61 6.75 8.41 4.31
C ASP A 61 7.52 7.08 4.48
N VAL A 62 6.94 5.97 4.02
CA VAL A 62 7.56 4.64 4.11
C VAL A 62 8.72 4.54 3.13
N VAL A 63 9.88 4.14 3.65
CA VAL A 63 11.07 3.80 2.87
C VAL A 63 11.41 2.34 3.13
N LEU A 64 11.50 1.55 2.05
CA LEU A 64 11.74 0.12 2.13
C LEU A 64 13.22 -0.23 2.01
N GLY A 65 13.58 -1.41 2.50
CA GLY A 65 14.93 -1.94 2.44
C GLY A 65 15.88 -1.32 3.45
N GLN A 66 15.35 -0.57 4.42
CA GLN A 66 16.10 -0.02 5.54
C GLN A 66 16.00 -0.96 6.75
N SER A 67 17.12 -1.23 7.40
CA SER A 67 17.16 -1.90 8.70
C SER A 67 18.14 -1.19 9.63
N TYR A 68 17.93 -1.34 10.94
CA TYR A 68 18.82 -0.77 11.95
C TYR A 68 19.58 -1.88 12.64
N LYS A 69 20.91 -1.84 12.56
CA LYS A 69 21.79 -2.84 13.15
C LYS A 69 23.00 -2.15 13.76
N ASP A 70 23.28 -2.47 15.02
CA ASP A 70 24.44 -1.97 15.77
C ASP A 70 24.62 -0.43 15.73
N GLY A 71 23.52 0.32 15.76
CA GLY A 71 23.56 1.79 15.75
C GLY A 71 23.68 2.42 14.36
N ALA A 72 23.74 1.61 13.30
CA ALA A 72 23.84 2.05 11.91
C ALA A 72 22.63 1.61 11.08
N ILE A 73 22.37 2.38 10.03
CA ILE A 73 21.40 2.00 9.00
C ILE A 73 22.09 1.08 8.00
N GLU A 74 21.54 -0.11 7.81
CA GLU A 74 21.89 -1.03 6.73
C GLU A 74 20.80 -1.01 5.65
N TRP A 75 21.23 -0.94 4.40
CA TRP A 75 20.35 -0.96 3.23
C TRP A 75 20.44 -2.30 2.53
N LYS A 76 19.29 -2.86 2.13
CA LYS A 76 19.26 -4.02 1.22
C LYS A 76 19.88 -3.64 -0.13
N PRO A 77 20.68 -4.52 -0.76
CA PRO A 77 21.26 -4.26 -2.08
C PRO A 77 20.24 -3.84 -3.15
N GLU A 78 19.01 -4.36 -3.04
CA GLU A 78 17.90 -4.09 -3.95
C GLU A 78 16.97 -2.94 -3.50
N CYS A 79 17.39 -2.09 -2.56
CA CYS A 79 16.51 -1.05 -1.98
C CYS A 79 15.92 -0.11 -3.03
N ASP A 80 16.67 0.30 -4.05
CA ASP A 80 16.19 1.20 -5.10
C ASP A 80 15.01 0.57 -5.88
N ALA A 81 15.20 -0.65 -6.39
CA ALA A 81 14.18 -1.38 -7.13
C ALA A 81 12.94 -1.71 -6.26
N LEU A 82 13.16 -1.97 -4.96
CA LEU A 82 12.10 -2.21 -4.01
C LEU A 82 11.24 -0.96 -3.78
N ASN A 83 11.87 0.20 -3.61
CA ASN A 83 11.18 1.48 -3.42
C ASN A 83 10.50 1.97 -4.71
N GLU A 84 11.10 1.72 -5.88
CA GLU A 84 10.46 2.00 -7.16
C GLU A 84 9.16 1.19 -7.31
N ARG A 85 9.22 -0.13 -7.07
CA ARG A 85 8.03 -0.99 -7.10
C ARG A 85 6.97 -0.54 -6.10
N PHE A 86 7.37 -0.23 -4.88
CA PHE A 86 6.47 0.30 -3.86
C PHE A 86 5.78 1.59 -4.32
N THR A 87 6.54 2.53 -4.88
CA THR A 87 6.02 3.83 -5.35
C THR A 87 5.01 3.65 -6.48
N VAL A 88 5.30 2.75 -7.44
CA VAL A 88 4.38 2.43 -8.55
C VAL A 88 3.09 1.83 -8.03
N LEU A 89 3.17 0.83 -7.15
CA LEU A 89 1.98 0.18 -6.57
C LEU A 89 1.16 1.15 -5.72
N SER A 90 1.83 1.95 -4.89
CA SER A 90 1.21 2.93 -4.01
C SER A 90 0.49 4.02 -4.80
N SER A 91 1.12 4.57 -5.85
CA SER A 91 0.50 5.55 -6.74
C SER A 91 -0.71 4.97 -7.45
N LYS A 92 -0.58 3.75 -7.99
CA LYS A 92 -1.67 3.07 -8.70
C LYS A 92 -2.87 2.77 -7.78
N ALA A 93 -2.62 2.35 -6.54
CA ALA A 93 -3.68 2.13 -5.56
C ALA A 93 -4.45 3.42 -5.27
N TRP A 94 -3.73 4.54 -5.10
CA TRP A 94 -4.34 5.85 -4.87
C TRP A 94 -5.18 6.33 -6.05
N GLU A 95 -4.68 6.20 -7.28
CA GLU A 95 -5.40 6.57 -8.50
C GLU A 95 -6.69 5.78 -8.67
N LEU A 96 -6.61 4.45 -8.52
CA LEU A 96 -7.77 3.56 -8.61
C LEU A 96 -8.80 3.87 -7.52
N ALA A 97 -8.35 4.08 -6.28
CA ALA A 97 -9.23 4.43 -5.17
C ALA A 97 -9.98 5.75 -5.42
N ASN A 98 -9.28 6.78 -5.89
CA ASN A 98 -9.91 8.06 -6.26
C ASN A 98 -10.86 7.92 -7.45
N ALA A 99 -10.49 7.13 -8.46
CA ALA A 99 -11.35 6.89 -9.62
C ALA A 99 -12.65 6.16 -9.23
N ILE A 100 -12.57 5.18 -8.32
CA ILE A 100 -13.75 4.51 -7.76
C ILE A 100 -14.59 5.48 -6.94
N LYS A 101 -13.97 6.25 -6.03
CA LYS A 101 -14.65 7.23 -5.18
C LYS A 101 -15.42 8.29 -5.99
N ARG A 102 -14.88 8.73 -7.13
CA ARG A 102 -15.52 9.70 -8.03
C ARG A 102 -16.63 9.11 -8.91
N SER A 103 -16.69 7.79 -9.02
CA SER A 103 -17.67 7.08 -9.85
C SER A 103 -18.85 6.53 -9.04
N GLN A 104 -18.89 6.82 -7.73
CA GLN A 104 -20.02 6.60 -6.83
C GLN A 104 -20.83 7.89 -6.75
#